data_AF-A0A3D1PPX1-F1
#
_entry.id   AF-A0A3D1PPX1-F1
#
_cell.length_a   1.000
_cell.length_b   1.000
_cell.length_c   1.000
_cell.angle_alpha   90.00
_cell.angle_beta   90.00
_cell.angle_gamma   90.00
#
_symmetry.space_group_name_H-M   'P 1'
#
loop_
_entity.id
_entity.type
_entity.pdbx_description
1 polymer ?
#
loop_
_entity_poly.entity_id
_entity_poly.type
_entity_poly.pdbx_seq_one_letter_code
_entity_poly.pdbx_strand_id
1 'polypeptide(L)' 'MPRKEGQKLKLLTLLEIFVRETDEKHPISVPRMVELLKERGIVAERKSVYDDIQTL' A
#
# COMPACT_ATOMS: atom_id res chain seq x y z
N MET A 1 4.00 17.61 -1.10
CA MET A 1 2.79 17.25 -1.87
C MET A 1 1.55 17.73 -1.11
N PRO A 2 0.53 18.28 -1.76
CA PRO A 2 -0.71 18.66 -1.08
C PRO A 2 -1.33 17.41 -0.45
N ARG A 3 -1.64 17.48 0.86
CA ARG A 3 -2.16 16.36 1.64
C ARG A 3 -3.57 16.04 1.15
N LYS A 4 -3.74 14.94 0.40
CA LYS A 4 -5.07 14.39 0.12
C LYS A 4 -5.57 13.65 1.35
N GLU A 5 -6.87 13.77 1.60
CA GLU A 5 -7.56 13.00 2.62
C GLU A 5 -7.32 11.49 2.41
N GLY A 6 -7.10 10.75 3.49
CA GLY A 6 -6.82 9.30 3.44
C GLY A 6 -5.37 8.89 3.14
N GLN A 7 -4.46 9.82 2.80
CA GLN A 7 -3.06 9.44 2.47
C GLN A 7 -2.33 8.76 3.63
N LYS A 8 -2.50 9.24 4.86
CA LYS A 8 -1.89 8.62 6.05
C LYS A 8 -2.41 7.20 6.30
N LEU A 9 -3.71 7.00 6.10
CA LEU A 9 -4.33 5.69 6.28
C LEU A 9 -3.75 4.69 5.27
N LYS A 10 -3.63 5.07 4.00
CA LYS A 10 -2.99 4.24 2.96
C LYS A 10 -1.56 3.83 3.34
N LEU A 11 -0.73 4.76 3.81
CA LEU A 11 0.65 4.46 4.24
C LEU A 11 0.69 3.50 5.44
N LEU A 12 -0.15 3.71 6.45
CA LEU A 12 -0.23 2.82 7.61
C LEU A 12 -0.69 1.41 7.21
N THR A 13 -1.66 1.30 6.30
CA THR A 13 -2.12 0.01 5.79
C THR A 13 -1.06 -0.70 4.95
N LEU A 14 -0.29 0.04 4.13
CA LEU A 14 0.85 -0.53 3.40
C LEU A 14 1.90 -1.11 4.34
N LEU A 15 2.25 -0.39 5.42
CA LEU A 15 3.15 -0.90 6.45
C LEU A 15 2.61 -2.17 7.14
N GLU A 16 1.31 -2.23 7.43
CA GLU A 16 0.70 -3.43 7.99
C GLU A 16 0.81 -4.63 7.04
N ILE A 17 0.54 -4.43 5.75
CA ILE A 17 0.70 -5.47 4.71
C ILE A 17 2.17 -5.94 4.65
N PHE A 18 3.14 -5.02 4.69
CA PHE A 18 4.56 -5.37 4.66
C PHE A 18 5.02 -6.20 5.85
N VAL A 19 4.49 -5.93 7.04
CA VAL A 19 4.89 -6.65 8.25
C VAL A 19 4.18 -8.00 8.36
N ARG A 20 2.95 -8.11 7.88
CA ARG A 20 2.09 -9.28 8.16
C ARG A 20 1.89 -10.24 7.00
N GLU A 21 2.04 -9.78 5.76
CA GLU A 21 1.64 -10.56 4.59
C GLU A 21 2.79 -10.85 3.62
N THR A 22 3.96 -10.24 3.79
CA THR A 22 5.10 -10.47 2.91
C THR A 22 6.43 -10.48 3.68
N ASP A 23 7.38 -11.22 3.13
CA ASP A 23 8.77 -11.27 3.56
C ASP A 23 9.63 -11.66 2.34
N GLU A 24 10.92 -11.89 2.54
CA GLU A 24 11.85 -12.28 1.48
C GLU A 24 11.49 -13.60 0.78
N LYS A 25 10.76 -14.50 1.44
CA LYS A 25 10.31 -15.79 0.90
C LYS A 25 8.91 -15.71 0.28
N HIS A 26 8.11 -14.73 0.69
CA HIS A 26 6.72 -14.54 0.27
C HIS A 26 6.53 -13.14 -0.34
N PRO A 27 7.08 -12.87 -1.53
CA PRO A 27 6.94 -11.55 -2.15
C PRO A 27 5.50 -11.30 -2.60
N ILE A 28 5.01 -10.08 -2.35
CA ILE A 28 3.71 -9.61 -2.86
C ILE A 28 3.92 -8.66 -4.04
N SER A 29 3.18 -8.89 -5.13
CA SER A 29 3.17 -7.99 -6.28
C SER A 29 2.35 -6.72 -6.00
N VAL A 30 2.71 -5.60 -6.62
CA VAL A 30 1.94 -4.34 -6.48
C VAL A 30 0.47 -4.47 -6.89
N PRO A 31 0.08 -5.21 -7.96
CA PRO A 31 -1.34 -5.47 -8.22
C PRO A 31 -2.07 -6.14 -7.04
N ARG A 32 -1.45 -7.14 -6.41
CA ARG A 32 -2.04 -7.79 -5.22
C ARG A 32 -2.14 -6.82 -4.05
N MET A 33 -1.16 -5.94 -3.89
CA MET A 33 -1.20 -4.87 -2.89
C MET A 33 -2.38 -3.91 -3.09
N VAL A 34 -2.68 -3.55 -4.34
CA VAL A 34 -3.85 -2.71 -4.68
C VAL A 34 -5.16 -3.43 -4.33
N GLU A 35 -5.24 -4.74 -4.56
CA GLU A 35 -6.39 -5.55 -4.14
C GLU A 35 -6.54 -5.57 -2.61
N LEU A 36 -5.45 -5.83 -1.88
CA LEU A 36 -5.43 -5.84 -0.41
C LEU A 36 -5.80 -4.49 0.21
N LEU A 37 -5.42 -3.39 -0.43
CA LEU A 37 -5.85 -2.04 -0.06
C LEU A 37 -7.35 -1.87 -0.31
N LYS A 38 -7.86 -2.32 -1.46
CA LYS A 38 -9.27 -2.23 -1.81
C LYS A 38 -10.16 -3.06 -0.87
N GLU A 39 -9.71 -4.25 -0.48
CA GLU A 39 -10.37 -5.12 0.52
C GLU A 39 -10.50 -4.41 1.87
N ARG A 40 -9.59 -3.48 2.19
CA ARG A 40 -9.61 -2.64 3.40
C ARG A 40 -10.31 -1.29 3.20
N GLY A 41 -11.00 -1.09 2.08
CA GLY A 41 -11.74 0.14 1.77
C GLY A 41 -10.87 1.28 1.21
N ILE A 42 -9.61 1.01 0.85
CA ILE A 42 -8.68 2.01 0.33
C ILE A 42 -8.52 1.80 -1.18
N VAL A 43 -9.09 2.71 -1.97
CA VAL A 43 -8.89 2.71 -3.42
C VAL A 43 -7.56 3.41 -3.73
N ALA A 44 -6.63 2.67 -4.34
CA ALA A 44 -5.32 3.19 -4.74
C ALA A 44 -5.00 2.80 -6.18
N GLU A 45 -4.31 3.70 -6.89
CA GLU A 45 -3.78 3.41 -8.22
C GLU A 45 -2.40 2.80 -8.10
N ARG A 46 -2.05 1.88 -9.02
CA ARG A 46 -0.74 1.21 -9.05
C ARG A 46 0.43 2.18 -8.99
N LYS A 47 0.37 3.29 -9.74
CA LYS A 47 1.40 4.34 -9.73
C LYS A 47 1.54 5.00 -8.36
N SER A 48 0.42 5.33 -7.72
CA SER A 48 0.43 5.94 -6.38
C SER A 48 1.00 5.02 -5.31
N VAL A 49 0.85 3.70 -5.46
CA VAL A 49 1.45 2.72 -4.54
C VAL A 49 2.97 2.71 -4.71
N TYR A 50 3.50 2.77 -5.94
CA TYR A 50 4.96 2.91 -6.13
C TYR A 50 5.51 4.17 -5.46
N ASP A 51 4.83 5.31 -5.60
CA ASP A 51 5.24 6.58 -4.97
C ASP A 51 5.24 6.47 -3.43
N ASP A 52 4.23 5.80 -2.85
CA ASP A 52 4.15 5.56 -1.41
C ASP A 52 5.28 4.65 -0.93
N ILE A 53 5.57 3.56 -1.66
CA ILE A 53 6.65 2.63 -1.32
C ILE A 53 8.00 3.34 -1.34
N GLN A 54 8.25 4.23 -2.29
CA GLN A 54 9.48 5.03 -2.32
C GLN A 54 9.58 6.04 -1.17
N THR A 55 8.47 6.35 -0.50
CA THR A 55 8.43 7.27 0.64
C THR A 55 8.68 6.56 1.97
N LEU A 56 8.47 5.25 2.03
CA LEU A 56 8.70 4.39 3.20
C LEU A 56 10.17 3.95 3.27
#